data_AF-A0A078B563-F1
#
_entry.id   AF-A0A078B563-F1
#
_cell.length_a   1.000
_cell.length_b   1.000
_cell.length_c   1.000
_cell.angle_alpha   90.00
_cell.angle_beta   90.00
_cell.angle_gamma   90.00
#
_symmetry.space_group_name_H-M   'P 1'
#
loop_
_entity.id
_entity.type
_entity.pdbx_description
1 polymer ?
#
loop_
_entity_poly.entity_id
_entity_poly.type
_entity_poly.pdbx_seq_one_letter_code
_entity_poly.pdbx_strand_id
1 'polypeptide(L)'
;MQRKRVKATLIWLAITGLLGAGFISLELYEFAHLIHEGAGPQRSGFLTSFFALVGTHGLHVSFGIIWLITLMFQIGRHGLTPENGRRLMCLSMFWHFLDVIWIGVFTFVYLMGVLP
;
A
#
# COMPACT_ATOMS: atom_id res chain seq x y z
N MET A 1 6.21 4.39 -27.98
CA MET A 1 6.92 5.66 -27.67
C MET A 1 6.49 6.18 -26.30
N GLN A 2 7.28 5.92 -25.24
CA GLN A 2 7.02 6.45 -23.89
C GLN A 2 7.42 7.94 -23.86
N ARG A 3 6.44 8.85 -23.85
CA ARG A 3 6.69 10.31 -23.85
C ARG A 3 7.48 10.69 -22.58
N LYS A 4 8.67 11.28 -22.74
CA LYS A 4 9.55 11.83 -21.68
C LYS A 4 8.92 13.00 -20.91
N ARG A 5 7.74 12.84 -20.30
CA ARG A 5 7.10 13.87 -19.45
C ARG A 5 7.40 13.62 -17.98
N VAL A 6 8.65 13.87 -17.59
CA VAL A 6 9.17 13.73 -16.21
C VAL A 6 8.22 14.36 -15.18
N LYS A 7 7.73 15.58 -15.44
CA LYS A 7 6.83 16.31 -14.53
C LYS A 7 5.47 15.62 -14.37
N ALA A 8 4.91 15.06 -15.44
CA ALA A 8 3.62 14.36 -15.37
C ALA A 8 3.76 13.03 -14.62
N THR A 9 4.86 12.30 -14.82
CA THR A 9 5.16 11.07 -14.06
C THR A 9 5.39 11.36 -12.58
N LEU A 10 6.07 12.45 -12.23
CA LEU A 10 6.27 12.87 -10.84
C LEU A 10 4.95 13.26 -10.15
N ILE A 11 4.07 13.98 -10.85
CA ILE A 11 2.74 14.33 -10.30
C ILE A 11 1.91 13.06 -10.09
N TRP A 12 1.89 12.14 -11.05
CA TRP A 12 1.18 10.86 -10.90
C TRP A 12 1.74 10.02 -9.76
N LEU A 13 3.06 9.93 -9.61
CA LEU A 13 3.71 9.25 -8.49
C LEU A 13 3.31 9.89 -7.14
N ALA A 14 3.30 11.22 -7.05
CA ALA A 14 2.88 11.93 -5.85
C ALA A 14 1.44 11.61 -5.47
N ILE A 15 0.54 11.57 -6.47
CA ILE A 15 -0.87 11.20 -6.29
C ILE A 15 -0.99 9.75 -5.80
N THR A 16 -0.27 8.80 -6.41
CA THR A 16 -0.26 7.40 -5.97
C THR A 16 0.25 7.25 -4.53
N GLY A 17 1.29 7.98 -4.16
CA GLY A 17 1.82 8.00 -2.78
C GLY A 17 0.83 8.57 -1.77
N LEU A 18 0.13 9.67 -2.11
CA LEU A 18 -0.91 10.25 -1.26
C LEU A 18 -2.11 9.32 -1.08
N LEU A 19 -2.57 8.69 -2.16
CA LEU A 19 -3.64 7.68 -2.11
C LEU A 19 -3.23 6.49 -1.22
N GLY A 20 -2.00 6.00 -1.36
CA GLY A 20 -1.46 4.93 -0.51
C GLY A 20 -1.36 5.33 0.97
N ALA A 21 -0.95 6.56 1.27
CA ALA A 21 -0.88 7.06 2.64
C ALA A 21 -2.28 7.23 3.27
N GLY A 22 -3.26 7.71 2.49
CA GLY A 22 -4.66 7.80 2.91
C GLY A 22 -5.25 6.42 3.20
N PHE A 23 -4.91 5.44 2.36
CA PHE A 23 -5.32 4.05 2.55
C PHE A 23 -4.76 3.45 3.86
N ILE A 24 -3.46 3.59 4.12
CA ILE A 24 -2.85 3.16 5.40
C ILE A 24 -3.52 3.84 6.61
N SER A 25 -3.86 5.13 6.48
CA SER A 25 -4.48 5.90 7.57
C SER A 25 -5.88 5.38 7.91
N LEU A 26 -6.66 4.99 6.89
CA LEU A 26 -7.97 4.36 7.08
C LEU A 26 -7.83 2.97 7.72
N GLU A 27 -6.88 2.17 7.23
CA GLU A 27 -6.61 0.82 7.74
C GLU A 27 -6.20 0.86 9.23
N LEU A 28 -5.31 1.79 9.60
CA LEU A 28 -4.93 2.05 10.99
C LEU A 28 -6.10 2.54 11.85
N TYR A 29 -7.01 3.34 11.29
CA TYR A 29 -8.17 3.83 12.01
C TYR A 29 -9.16 2.69 12.32
N GLU A 30 -9.44 1.82 11.34
CA GLU A 30 -10.26 0.61 11.57
C GLU A 30 -9.61 -0.32 12.60
N PHE A 31 -8.29 -0.50 12.52
CA PHE A 31 -7.53 -1.29 13.48
C PHE A 31 -7.65 -0.73 14.91
N ALA A 32 -7.51 0.59 15.06
CA ALA A 32 -7.65 1.28 16.34
C ALA A 32 -9.10 1.22 16.87
N HIS A 33 -10.09 1.30 15.97
CA HIS A 33 -11.50 1.21 16.31
C HIS A 33 -11.86 -0.20 16.81
N LEU A 34 -11.39 -1.25 16.12
CA LEU A 34 -11.56 -2.66 16.51
C LEU A 34 -10.89 -2.98 17.87
N ILE A 35 -9.71 -2.41 18.15
CA ILE A 35 -9.08 -2.49 19.47
C ILE A 35 -9.94 -1.79 20.53
N HIS A 36 -10.46 -0.60 20.22
CA HIS A 36 -11.27 0.20 21.15
C HIS A 36 -12.63 -0.45 21.49
N GLU A 37 -13.24 -1.18 20.55
CA GLU A 37 -14.47 -1.94 20.79
C GLU A 37 -14.26 -3.22 21.63
N GLY A 38 -13.04 -3.45 22.16
CA GLY A 38 -12.74 -4.57 23.04
C GLY A 38 -12.55 -5.91 22.31
N ALA A 39 -12.49 -5.89 20.98
CA ALA A 39 -12.14 -7.02 20.14
C ALA A 39 -10.60 -7.14 20.00
N GLY A 40 -9.91 -7.20 21.14
CA GLY A 40 -8.46 -7.35 21.16
C GLY A 40 -8.01 -8.73 20.64
N PRO A 41 -6.74 -8.87 20.19
CA PRO A 41 -6.16 -10.13 19.72
C PRO A 41 -6.21 -11.30 20.73
N GLN A 42 -6.61 -11.03 21.99
CA GLN A 42 -6.85 -12.02 23.03
C GLN A 42 -8.25 -12.67 23.03
N ARG A 43 -9.23 -12.20 22.24
CA ARG A 43 -10.59 -12.80 22.24
C ARG A 43 -10.73 -14.05 21.38
N SER A 44 -10.00 -14.17 20.28
CA SER A 44 -10.08 -15.34 19.38
C SER A 44 -8.90 -15.40 18.41
N GLY A 45 -8.42 -16.60 18.05
CA GLY A 45 -7.31 -16.81 17.11
C GLY A 45 -7.54 -16.22 15.71
N PHE A 46 -8.80 -16.02 15.32
CA PHE A 46 -9.18 -15.36 14.07
C PHE A 46 -8.71 -13.89 14.02
N LEU A 47 -8.87 -13.13 15.11
CA LEU A 47 -8.47 -11.72 15.16
C LEU A 47 -6.95 -11.54 15.20
N THR A 48 -6.22 -12.46 15.85
CA THR A 48 -4.74 -12.47 15.83
C THR A 48 -4.21 -12.70 14.42
N SER A 49 -4.73 -13.69 13.70
CA SER A 49 -4.31 -13.98 12.32
C SER A 49 -4.68 -12.83 11.37
N PHE A 50 -5.84 -12.21 11.56
CA PHE A 50 -6.25 -11.02 10.83
C PHE A 50 -5.28 -9.85 11.07
N PHE A 51 -4.99 -9.54 12.34
CA PHE A 51 -4.06 -8.47 12.72
C PHE A 51 -2.65 -8.70 12.16
N ALA A 52 -2.15 -9.94 12.20
CA ALA A 52 -0.85 -10.27 11.64
C ALA A 52 -0.84 -10.13 10.11
N LEU A 53 -1.89 -10.55 9.43
CA LEU A 53 -1.97 -10.50 7.97
C LEU A 53 -2.14 -9.06 7.45
N VAL A 54 -3.07 -8.30 8.02
CA VAL A 54 -3.26 -6.87 7.71
C VAL A 54 -2.05 -6.05 8.15
N GLY A 55 -1.50 -6.29 9.34
CA GLY A 55 -0.30 -5.59 9.80
C GLY A 55 0.93 -5.83 8.92
N THR A 56 1.18 -7.07 8.49
CA THR A 56 2.28 -7.34 7.54
C THR A 56 2.03 -6.72 6.17
N HIS A 57 0.77 -6.61 5.76
CA HIS A 57 0.36 -5.93 4.53
C HIS A 57 0.60 -4.42 4.61
N GLY A 58 0.08 -3.73 5.62
CA GLY A 58 0.29 -2.31 5.85
C GLY A 58 1.78 -1.94 5.98
N LEU A 59 2.60 -2.81 6.61
CA LEU A 59 4.05 -2.66 6.61
C LEU A 59 4.64 -2.73 5.20
N HIS A 60 4.20 -3.69 4.35
CA HIS A 60 4.65 -3.76 2.95
C HIS A 60 4.26 -2.52 2.14
N VAL A 61 3.04 -1.98 2.30
CA VAL A 61 2.60 -0.74 1.63
C VAL A 61 3.52 0.42 2.05
N SER A 62 3.83 0.51 3.34
CA SER A 62 4.69 1.56 3.91
C SER A 62 6.09 1.52 3.29
N PHE A 63 6.69 0.33 3.14
CA PHE A 63 7.96 0.16 2.43
C PHE A 63 7.85 0.55 0.95
N GLY A 64 6.74 0.21 0.28
CA GLY A 64 6.46 0.63 -1.09
C GLY A 64 6.40 2.16 -1.25
N ILE A 65 5.75 2.87 -0.33
CA ILE A 65 5.67 4.34 -0.30
C ILE A 65 7.07 4.95 -0.11
N ILE A 66 7.86 4.45 0.84
CA ILE A 66 9.23 4.95 1.08
C ILE A 66 10.09 4.77 -0.17
N TRP A 67 9.96 3.63 -0.86
CA TRP A 67 10.67 3.38 -2.12
C TRP A 67 10.19 4.33 -3.24
N LEU A 68 8.89 4.59 -3.32
CA LEU A 68 8.31 5.54 -4.27
C LEU A 68 8.85 6.96 -4.05
N ILE A 69 8.88 7.44 -2.80
CA ILE A 69 9.39 8.77 -2.43
C ILE A 69 10.88 8.90 -2.75
N THR A 70 11.68 7.88 -2.41
CA THR A 70 13.13 7.89 -2.72
C THR A 70 13.38 7.91 -4.22
N LEU A 71 12.60 7.18 -5.03
CA LEU A 71 12.67 7.25 -6.49
C LEU A 71 12.21 8.61 -7.04
N MET A 72 11.16 9.23 -6.49
CA MET A 72 10.75 10.59 -6.86
C MET A 72 11.90 11.59 -6.65
N PHE A 73 12.58 11.52 -5.50
CA PHE A 73 13.73 12.39 -5.21
C PHE A 73 14.91 12.14 -6.16
N GLN A 74 15.19 10.87 -6.47
CA GLN A 74 16.26 10.47 -7.38
C GLN A 74 15.98 10.89 -8.83
N ILE A 75 14.74 10.80 -9.31
CA ILE A 75 14.31 11.29 -10.62
C ILE A 75 14.38 12.82 -10.68
N GLY A 76 14.06 13.51 -9.57
CA GLY A 76 14.16 14.95 -9.44
C GLY A 76 15.59 15.49 -9.58
N ARG A 77 16.60 14.80 -9.04
CA ARG A 77 18.01 15.23 -9.14
C ARG A 77 18.77 14.70 -10.36
N HIS A 78 18.55 13.46 -10.79
CA HIS A 78 19.34 12.83 -11.87
C HIS A 78 18.61 12.74 -13.23
N GLY A 79 17.34 13.17 -13.32
CA GLY A 79 16.55 13.11 -14.54
C GLY A 79 16.03 11.70 -14.90
N LEU A 80 15.31 11.60 -16.03
CA LEU A 80 14.79 10.32 -16.54
C LEU A 80 15.91 9.53 -17.25
N THR A 81 16.75 8.85 -16.47
CA THR A 81 17.60 7.78 -16.98
C THR A 81 16.79 6.50 -17.22
N PRO A 82 17.15 5.67 -18.21
CA PRO A 82 16.48 4.39 -18.49
C PRO A 82 16.47 3.45 -17.28
N GLU A 83 17.45 3.59 -16.37
CA GLU A 83 17.51 2.82 -15.13
C GLU A 83 16.38 3.16 -14.15
N ASN A 84 16.02 4.44 -14.01
CA ASN A 84 14.90 4.88 -13.17
C ASN A 84 13.56 4.36 -13.71
N GLY A 85 13.40 4.29 -15.04
CA GLY A 85 12.21 3.70 -15.67
C GLY A 85 12.07 2.21 -15.34
N ARG A 86 13.18 1.47 -15.31
CA ARG A 86 13.18 0.05 -14.93
C ARG A 86 12.81 -0.15 -13.46
N ARG A 87 13.35 0.70 -12.57
CA ARG A 87 12.99 0.69 -11.13
C ARG A 87 11.51 1.01 -10.91
N LEU A 88 10.97 1.97 -11.65
CA LEU A 88 9.55 2.36 -11.58
C LEU A 88 8.62 1.24 -12.07
N MET A 89 9.03 0.50 -13.11
CA MET A 89 8.28 -0.66 -13.60
C MET A 89 8.25 -1.78 -12.55
N CYS A 90 9.38 -2.06 -11.89
CA CYS A 90 9.42 -3.00 -10.77
C CYS A 90 8.52 -2.56 -9.61
N LEU A 91 8.57 -1.28 -9.23
CA LEU A 91 7.71 -0.71 -8.18
C LEU A 91 6.23 -0.80 -8.56
N SER A 92 5.86 -0.48 -9.80
CA SER A 92 4.47 -0.58 -10.28
C SER A 92 3.96 -2.02 -10.22
N MET A 93 4.80 -3.00 -10.57
CA MET A 93 4.42 -4.40 -10.50
C MET A 93 4.27 -4.86 -9.04
N PHE A 94 5.15 -4.40 -8.15
CA PHE A 94 5.03 -4.61 -6.71
C PHE A 94 3.73 -4.00 -6.14
N TRP A 95 3.38 -2.78 -6.55
CA TRP A 95 2.16 -2.11 -6.09
C TRP A 95 0.89 -2.82 -6.53
N HIS A 96 0.83 -3.26 -7.80
CA HIS A 96 -0.30 -4.05 -8.29
C HIS A 96 -0.42 -5.40 -7.60
N PHE A 97 0.71 -6.07 -7.30
CA PHE A 97 0.68 -7.31 -6.56
C PHE A 97 0.07 -7.13 -5.16
N LEU A 98 0.44 -6.02 -4.52
CA LEU A 98 -0.05 -5.66 -3.20
C LEU A 98 -1.56 -5.35 -3.24
N ASP A 99 -2.03 -4.56 -4.20
CA ASP A 99 -3.45 -4.29 -4.43
C ASP A 99 -4.28 -5.59 -4.63
N VAL A 100 -3.76 -6.55 -5.40
CA VAL A 100 -4.42 -7.85 -5.61
C VAL A 100 -4.54 -8.66 -4.31
N ILE A 101 -3.49 -8.69 -3.47
CA ILE A 101 -3.56 -9.35 -2.16
C ILE A 101 -4.64 -8.67 -1.31
N TRP A 102 -4.69 -7.34 -1.29
CA TRP A 102 -5.68 -6.61 -0.51
C TRP A 102 -7.11 -6.95 -0.91
N ILE A 103 -7.40 -7.03 -2.22
CA ILE A 103 -8.72 -7.45 -2.71
C ILE A 103 -9.09 -8.83 -2.17
N GLY A 104 -8.12 -9.75 -2.11
CA GLY A 104 -8.30 -11.06 -1.48
C GLY A 104 -8.64 -10.94 0.02
N VAL A 105 -7.86 -10.15 0.77
CA VAL A 105 -8.11 -9.92 2.21
C VAL A 105 -9.49 -9.32 2.45
N PHE A 106 -9.87 -8.29 1.70
CA PHE A 106 -11.17 -7.66 1.79
C PHE A 106 -12.30 -8.64 1.46
N THR A 107 -12.16 -9.45 0.42
CA THR A 107 -13.18 -10.44 0.05
C THR A 107 -13.32 -11.55 1.10
N PHE A 108 -12.22 -12.16 1.54
CA PHE A 108 -12.28 -13.29 2.46
C PHE A 108 -12.53 -12.89 3.91
N VAL A 109 -12.02 -11.74 4.36
CA VAL A 109 -12.13 -11.35 5.76
C VAL A 109 -13.29 -10.41 6.00
N TYR A 110 -13.44 -9.34 5.21
CA TYR A 110 -14.54 -8.40 5.41
C TYR A 110 -15.87 -8.98 4.90
N LEU A 111 -15.91 -9.52 3.68
CA LEU A 111 -17.17 -10.00 3.10
C LEU A 111 -17.65 -11.30 3.74
N MET A 112 -16.74 -12.25 4.00
CA MET A 112 -17.10 -13.51 4.66
C MET A 112 -17.32 -13.34 6.18
N GLY A 113 -16.74 -12.31 6.81
CA GLY A 113 -17.02 -11.96 8.20
C GLY A 113 -18.33 -11.20 8.42
N VAL A 114 -18.87 -10.56 7.38
CA VAL A 114 -20.19 -9.89 7.37
C VAL A 114 -21.35 -10.83 7.03
N LEU A 115 -21.07 -11.97 6.40
CA LEU A 115 -22.09 -12.98 6.11
C LEU A 115 -22.39 -13.77 7.40
N PRO A 116 -23.64 -13.75 7.90
CA PRO A 116 -24.05 -14.40 9.15
C PRO A 116 -23.94 -15.93 9.12
#